data_AF-A0A6N0NUM2-F1
#
_entry.id   AF-A0A6N0NUM2-F1
#
_cell.length_a   1.000
_cell.length_b   1.000
_cell.length_c   1.000
_cell.angle_alpha   90.00
_cell.angle_beta   90.00
_cell.angle_gamma   90.00
#
_symmetry.space_group_name_H-M   'P 1'
#
loop_
_entity.id
_entity.type
_entity.pdbx_description
1 polymer ?
#
loop_
_entity_poly.entity_id
_entity_poly.type
_entity_poly.pdbx_seq_one_letter_code
_entity_poly.pdbx_strand_id
1 'polypeptide(L)'
;MKTNERKLLIPCETAMKDIIPSIKALLVQQLVKDGISQFKAASLLGLTPAEVSYYLKGKRADSENKKILEMDEEFMEMVRHYSQKLVDADQVNICPLCSLARKKLGIMDYTCPYDW
;
A
#
# COMPACT_ATOMS: atom_id res chain seq x y z
N MET A 1 22.74 -29.68 13.77
CA MET A 1 21.64 -29.97 12.82
C MET A 1 20.56 -28.93 13.03
N LYS A 2 20.37 -27.99 12.10
CA LYS A 2 19.20 -27.10 12.16
C LYS A 2 18.00 -27.92 11.71
N THR A 3 17.04 -28.09 12.61
CA THR A 3 15.75 -28.72 12.33
C THR A 3 15.15 -28.04 11.10
N ASN A 4 14.90 -28.79 10.03
CA ASN A 4 14.25 -28.27 8.83
C ASN A 4 12.76 -28.08 9.15
N GLU A 5 12.43 -27.01 9.86
CA GLU A 5 11.07 -26.61 10.17
C GLU A 5 10.38 -26.18 8.88
N ARG A 6 9.45 -27.02 8.39
CA ARG A 6 8.59 -26.65 7.27
C ARG A 6 7.66 -25.54 7.74
N LYS A 7 7.86 -24.34 7.22
CA LYS A 7 7.05 -23.15 7.55
C LYS A 7 6.19 -22.74 6.35
N LEU A 8 4.91 -22.52 6.58
CA LEU A 8 4.03 -21.89 5.59
C LEU A 8 4.37 -20.40 5.50
N LEU A 9 4.64 -19.92 4.29
CA LEU A 9 4.94 -18.52 4.01
C LEU A 9 3.75 -17.92 3.24
N ILE A 10 3.14 -16.89 3.82
CA ILE A 10 2.05 -16.14 3.18
C ILE A 10 2.50 -14.67 3.07
N PRO A 11 3.15 -14.31 1.94
CA PRO A 11 3.64 -12.95 1.67
C PRO A 11 2.63 -11.85 2.00
N CYS A 12 1.38 -12.06 1.61
CA CYS A 12 0.30 -11.09 1.77
C CYS A 12 -0.08 -10.88 3.23
N GLU A 13 -0.04 -11.91 4.08
CA GLU A 13 -0.33 -11.77 5.52
C GLU A 13 0.75 -10.97 6.23
N THR A 14 2.01 -11.15 5.85
CA THR A 14 3.11 -10.33 6.34
C THR A 14 2.95 -8.90 5.88
N ALA A 15 2.66 -8.68 4.59
CA ALA A 15 2.47 -7.36 4.02
C ALA A 15 1.28 -6.60 4.63
N MET A 16 0.23 -7.30 5.08
CA MET A 16 -0.95 -6.68 5.69
C MET A 16 -0.68 -5.95 7.00
N LYS A 17 0.41 -6.29 7.70
CA LYS A 17 0.76 -5.63 8.97
C LYS A 17 1.22 -4.19 8.77
N ASP A 18 2.13 -3.99 7.83
CA ASP A 18 2.84 -2.71 7.71
C ASP A 18 2.90 -2.16 6.27
N ILE A 19 2.98 -3.01 5.24
CA ILE A 19 3.14 -2.56 3.85
C ILE A 19 1.81 -2.08 3.26
N ILE A 20 0.77 -2.92 3.28
CA ILE A 20 -0.54 -2.57 2.73
C ILE A 20 -1.12 -1.32 3.41
N PRO A 21 -1.01 -1.15 4.75
CA PRO A 21 -1.41 0.09 5.40
C PRO A 21 -0.66 1.33 4.90
N SER A 22 0.66 1.26 4.69
CA SER A 22 1.43 2.38 4.14
C SER A 22 0.99 2.73 2.72
N ILE A 23 0.73 1.74 1.87
CA ILE A 23 0.22 1.95 0.51
C ILE A 23 -1.15 2.63 0.55
N LYS A 24 -2.08 2.14 1.38
CA LYS A 24 -3.40 2.75 1.57
C LYS A 24 -3.29 4.20 2.03
N ALA A 25 -2.36 4.50 2.94
CA ALA A 25 -2.13 5.86 3.41
C ALA A 25 -1.73 6.80 2.25
N LEU A 26 -0.79 6.37 1.42
CA LEU A 26 -0.32 7.13 0.27
C LEU A 26 -1.39 7.30 -0.80
N LEU A 27 -2.20 6.27 -1.08
CA LEU A 27 -3.33 6.36 -2.01
C LEU A 27 -4.41 7.34 -1.50
N VAL A 28 -4.75 7.29 -0.21
CA VAL A 28 -5.69 8.24 0.41
C VAL A 28 -5.14 9.67 0.30
N GLN A 29 -3.88 9.89 0.64
CA GLN A 29 -3.25 11.21 0.55
C GLN A 29 -3.22 11.73 -0.89
N GLN A 30 -2.86 10.86 -1.84
CA GLN A 30 -2.80 11.22 -3.26
C GLN A 30 -4.19 11.57 -3.81
N LEU A 31 -5.22 10.76 -3.54
CA LEU A 31 -6.60 11.05 -3.97
C LEU A 31 -7.10 12.40 -3.43
N VAL A 32 -6.86 12.68 -2.15
CA VAL A 32 -7.27 13.95 -1.54
C VAL A 32 -6.49 15.13 -2.14
N LYS A 33 -5.19 14.94 -2.42
CA LYS A 33 -4.36 15.93 -3.12
C LYS A 33 -4.86 16.21 -4.54
N ASP A 34 -5.40 15.19 -5.21
CA ASP A 34 -6.03 15.28 -6.54
C ASP A 34 -7.44 15.90 -6.49
N GLY A 35 -7.90 16.37 -5.31
CA GLY A 35 -9.18 17.05 -5.12
C GLY A 35 -10.36 16.11 -4.84
N ILE A 36 -10.12 14.81 -4.68
CA ILE A 36 -11.17 13.84 -4.33
C ILE A 36 -11.55 14.01 -2.86
N SER A 37 -12.85 14.14 -2.57
CA SER A 37 -13.33 14.24 -1.20
C SER A 37 -12.97 12.99 -0.38
N GLN A 38 -12.73 13.15 0.93
CA GLN A 38 -12.43 12.02 1.82
C GLN A 38 -13.52 10.93 1.79
N PHE A 39 -14.79 11.34 1.64
CA PHE A 39 -15.91 10.42 1.52
C PHE A 39 -15.84 9.59 0.22
N LYS A 40 -15.56 10.25 -0.92
CA LYS A 40 -15.39 9.53 -2.18
C LYS A 40 -14.14 8.65 -2.17
N ALA A 41 -13.04 9.11 -1.60
CA ALA A 41 -11.82 8.31 -1.43
C ALA A 41 -12.07 7.05 -0.58
N ALA A 42 -12.86 7.17 0.50
CA ALA A 42 -13.30 6.03 1.31
C ALA A 42 -14.05 5.00 0.46
N SER A 43 -15.01 5.45 -0.35
CA SER A 43 -15.77 4.58 -1.26
C SER A 43 -14.89 3.90 -2.31
N LEU A 44 -13.95 4.61 -2.94
CA LEU A 44 -13.08 4.05 -3.98
C LEU A 44 -12.12 2.98 -3.44
N LEU A 45 -11.63 3.17 -2.22
CA LEU A 45 -10.66 2.26 -1.59
C LEU A 45 -11.30 1.15 -0.74
N GLY A 46 -12.64 1.12 -0.65
CA GLY A 46 -13.35 0.19 0.22
C GLY A 46 -13.03 0.39 1.70
N LEU A 47 -12.85 1.65 2.12
CA LEU A 47 -12.52 2.04 3.49
C LEU A 47 -13.71 2.73 4.15
N THR A 48 -13.70 2.76 5.47
CA THR A 48 -14.58 3.63 6.25
C THR A 48 -14.05 5.07 6.29
N PRO A 49 -14.91 6.08 6.52
CA PRO A 49 -14.46 7.47 6.75
C PRO A 49 -13.48 7.59 7.93
N ALA A 50 -13.66 6.75 8.97
CA ALA A 50 -12.76 6.69 10.10
C ALA A 50 -11.36 6.21 9.71
N GLU A 51 -11.25 5.19 8.85
CA GLU A 51 -9.97 4.73 8.32
C GLU A 51 -9.28 5.79 7.46
N VAL A 52 -10.03 6.51 6.60
CA VAL A 52 -9.47 7.64 5.82
C VAL A 52 -8.88 8.71 6.75
N SER A 53 -9.63 9.12 7.78
CA SER A 53 -9.11 10.08 8.78
C SER A 53 -7.86 9.55 9.48
N TYR A 54 -7.84 8.26 9.82
CA TYR A 54 -6.69 7.60 10.45
C TYR A 54 -5.46 7.54 9.54
N TYR A 55 -5.65 7.38 8.23
CA TYR A 55 -4.58 7.42 7.23
C TYR A 55 -4.07 8.84 6.94
N LEU A 56 -4.89 9.86 7.16
CA LEU A 56 -4.49 11.27 6.97
C LEU A 56 -3.83 11.90 8.20
N LYS A 57 -4.24 11.51 9.41
CA LYS A 57 -3.87 12.20 10.66
C LYS A 57 -3.47 11.28 11.83
N GLY A 58 -3.60 9.96 11.67
CA GLY A 58 -3.34 8.98 12.73
C GLY A 58 -1.92 8.39 12.69
N LYS A 59 -1.65 7.39 13.55
CA LYS A 59 -0.34 6.71 13.60
C LYS A 59 0.08 6.09 12.27
N ARG A 60 -0.88 5.69 11.43
CA ARG A 60 -0.61 5.14 10.08
C ARG A 60 -0.23 6.20 9.05
N ALA A 61 -0.46 7.49 9.33
CA ALA A 61 0.01 8.58 8.50
C ALA A 61 1.54 8.78 8.58
N ASP A 62 2.16 8.28 9.66
CA ASP A 62 3.56 8.56 10.03
C ASP A 62 4.44 7.30 10.15
N SER A 63 3.99 6.15 9.63
CA SER A 63 4.79 4.91 9.68
C SER A 63 6.09 5.05 8.88
N GLU A 64 7.18 4.47 9.39
CA GLU A 64 8.50 4.52 8.74
C GLU A 64 8.48 4.02 7.29
N ASN A 65 7.86 2.86 7.05
CA ASN A 65 7.70 2.29 5.70
C ASN A 65 7.02 3.27 4.74
N LYS A 66 5.99 3.99 5.20
CA LYS A 66 5.30 4.99 4.39
C LYS A 66 6.25 6.15 4.03
N LYS A 67 7.05 6.65 4.98
CA LYS A 67 8.01 7.74 4.73
C LYS A 67 9.05 7.34 3.69
N ILE A 68 9.60 6.13 3.82
CA ILE A 68 10.57 5.58 2.85
C ILE A 68 9.94 5.51 1.46
N LEU A 69 8.72 4.97 1.36
CA LEU A 69 8.00 4.86 0.10
C LEU A 69 7.62 6.23 -0.50
N GLU A 70 7.26 7.21 0.35
CA GLU A 70 6.91 8.57 -0.07
C GLU A 70 8.10 9.32 -0.68
N MET A 71 9.33 8.96 -0.27
CA MET A 71 10.57 9.52 -0.82
C MET A 71 11.05 8.84 -2.10
N ASP A 72 10.52 7.67 -2.45
CA ASP A 72 10.88 6.95 -3.68
C ASP A 72 10.01 7.43 -4.86
N GLU A 73 10.66 8.08 -5.84
CA GLU A 73 9.96 8.73 -6.95
C GLU A 73 9.25 7.72 -7.86
N GLU A 74 9.89 6.60 -8.20
CA GLU A 74 9.31 5.52 -9.02
C GLU A 74 8.06 4.93 -8.35
N PHE A 75 8.11 4.70 -7.05
CA PHE A 75 6.96 4.23 -6.29
C PHE A 75 5.83 5.25 -6.30
N MET A 76 6.14 6.53 -6.06
CA MET A 76 5.13 7.59 -6.06
C MET A 76 4.53 7.88 -7.44
N GLU A 77 5.27 7.67 -8.53
CA GLU A 77 4.72 7.64 -9.89
C GLU A 77 3.67 6.54 -10.04
N MET A 78 3.97 5.33 -9.55
CA MET A 78 3.01 4.24 -9.57
C MET A 78 1.78 4.55 -8.69
N VAL A 79 1.95 5.17 -7.52
CA VAL A 79 0.83 5.62 -6.67
C VAL A 79 -0.08 6.61 -7.42
N ARG A 80 0.48 7.59 -8.15
CA ARG A 80 -0.29 8.54 -8.98
C ARG A 80 -1.06 7.84 -10.10
N HIS A 81 -0.43 6.88 -10.78
CA HIS A 81 -1.12 6.08 -11.80
C HIS A 81 -2.28 5.27 -11.21
N TYR A 82 -2.10 4.72 -10.02
CA TYR A 82 -3.15 3.99 -9.32
C TYR A 82 -4.27 4.90 -8.82
N SER A 83 -3.97 6.12 -8.35
CA SER A 83 -5.02 7.07 -7.92
C SER A 83 -5.94 7.45 -9.07
N GLN A 84 -5.38 7.69 -10.27
CA GLN A 84 -6.16 7.94 -11.49
C GLN A 84 -7.01 6.73 -11.87
N LYS A 85 -6.41 5.53 -11.92
CA LYS A 85 -7.14 4.30 -12.24
C LYS A 85 -8.29 4.01 -11.28
N LEU A 86 -8.17 4.35 -10.01
CA LEU A 86 -9.24 4.16 -9.03
C LEU A 86 -10.47 5.04 -9.32
N VAL A 87 -10.31 6.14 -10.06
CA VAL A 87 -11.43 7.00 -10.46
C VAL A 87 -12.12 6.45 -11.71
N ASP A 88 -11.35 5.87 -12.64
CA ASP A 88 -11.82 5.51 -13.98
C ASP A 88 -12.23 4.04 -14.15
N ALA A 89 -11.75 3.13 -13.30
CA ALA A 89 -11.93 1.69 -13.45
C ALA A 89 -12.84 1.08 -12.37
N ASP A 90 -13.60 0.03 -12.74
CA ASP A 90 -14.45 -0.71 -11.81
C ASP A 90 -13.64 -1.47 -10.75
N GLN A 91 -12.43 -1.93 -11.11
CA GLN A 91 -11.56 -2.70 -10.22
C GLN A 91 -10.08 -2.41 -10.49
N VAL A 92 -9.31 -2.28 -9.40
CA VAL A 92 -7.86 -2.06 -9.45
C VAL A 92 -7.15 -3.09 -8.56
N ASN A 93 -6.23 -3.86 -9.12
CA ASN A 93 -5.43 -4.83 -8.39
C ASN A 93 -4.20 -4.16 -7.75
N ILE A 94 -4.10 -4.18 -6.42
CA ILE A 94 -2.99 -3.56 -5.66
C ILE A 94 -1.70 -4.40 -5.61
N CYS A 95 -1.74 -5.68 -6.02
CA CYS A 95 -0.59 -6.59 -5.90
C CYS A 95 0.70 -6.09 -6.55
N PRO A 96 0.69 -5.50 -7.77
CA PRO A 96 1.93 -4.95 -8.35
C PRO A 96 2.49 -3.78 -7.53
N LEU A 97 1.63 -2.90 -7.03
CA LEU A 97 2.05 -1.81 -6.14
C LEU A 97 2.64 -2.33 -4.82
N CYS A 98 2.06 -3.41 -4.26
CA CYS A 98 2.60 -4.07 -3.07
C CYS A 98 3.96 -4.74 -3.33
N SER A 99 4.14 -5.36 -4.50
CA SER A 99 5.43 -5.94 -4.88
C SER A 99 6.51 -4.86 -5.00
N LEU A 100 6.22 -3.76 -5.69
CA LEU A 100 7.15 -2.64 -5.79
C LEU A 100 7.48 -2.08 -4.41
N ALA A 101 6.47 -1.89 -3.54
CA ALA A 101 6.70 -1.42 -2.17
C ALA A 101 7.66 -2.35 -1.39
N ARG A 102 7.47 -3.66 -1.46
CA ARG A 102 8.37 -4.63 -0.82
C ARG A 102 9.81 -4.50 -1.32
N LYS A 103 9.99 -4.39 -2.63
CA LYS A 103 11.29 -4.20 -3.27
C LYS A 103 11.97 -2.94 -2.76
N LYS A 104 11.25 -1.81 -2.69
CA LYS A 104 11.77 -0.52 -2.21
C LYS A 104 12.11 -0.53 -0.73
N LEU A 105 11.37 -1.28 0.08
CA LEU A 105 11.62 -1.43 1.52
C LEU A 105 12.71 -2.46 1.84
N GLY A 106 13.27 -3.17 0.85
CA GLY A 106 14.24 -4.23 1.08
C GLY A 106 13.66 -5.45 1.81
N ILE A 107 12.33 -5.60 1.84
CA ILE A 107 11.64 -6.72 2.49
C ILE A 107 11.51 -7.83 1.44
N MET A 108 12.54 -8.68 1.37
CA MET A 108 12.62 -9.82 0.44
C MET A 108 12.62 -11.16 1.19
N ASP A 109 11.90 -11.23 2.31
CA ASP A 109 11.90 -12.40 3.20
C ASP A 109 11.25 -13.64 2.57
N TYR A 110 10.58 -13.48 1.43
CA TYR A 110 9.83 -14.50 0.69
C TYR A 110 9.59 -14.07 -0.77
N THR A 111 9.32 -15.03 -1.66
CA THR A 111 8.95 -14.80 -3.07
C THR A 111 7.43 -14.66 -3.19
N CYS A 112 6.92 -13.47 -3.53
CA CYS A 112 5.55 -13.31 -3.99
C CYS A 112 5.48 -13.62 -5.50
N PRO A 113 4.38 -14.19 -6.01
CA PRO A 113 4.18 -14.39 -7.46
C PRO A 113 4.29 -13.10 -8.30
N TYR A 114 4.21 -11.92 -7.68
CA TYR A 114 4.34 -10.63 -8.34
C TYR A 114 5.75 -10.01 -8.24
N ASP A 115 6.73 -10.66 -7.59
CA ASP A 115 8.10 -10.14 -7.41
C ASP A 115 9.04 -10.46 -8.60
N TRP A 116 8.51 -10.49 -9.83
CA TRP A 116 9.27 -10.79 -11.06
C TRP A 116 10.00 -9.56 -11.63
#